data_AF-M6V8K1-F1
#
_entry.id   AF-M6V8K1-F1
#
_cell.length_a   1.000
_cell.length_b   1.000
_cell.length_c   1.000
_cell.angle_alpha   90.00
_cell.angle_beta   90.00
_cell.angle_gamma   90.00
#
_symmetry.space_group_name_H-M   'P 1'
#
loop_
_entity.id
_entity.type
_entity.pdbx_description
1 polymer ?
#
loop_
_entity_poly.entity_id
_entity_poly.type
_entity_poly.pdbx_seq_one_letter_code
_entity_poly.pdbx_strand_id
1 'polypeptide(L)'
;MISLSRWSKFFDMKRMIEASLAAIAIAFFSPVLIGVGLLILFVDGRPVFFRQERLGLLKRPFLILKFRTMKDGEVTNLGSWLRKTGIDELPQIWNVLIGDMSVVGPRPLTQLDVDRLGWDRKFYEIRWSVLPGITGLSQLYSGMGSRVSFCFDRSYFKRKSFGLDVQIVLFTFAMNVFGRKRIRDTLKRSLKERRLGVRWKGWSEHFRKNESRPLPKIDAEVLKLRPNEMQSIAYSLAIFQLGESGEGRISKEIDKTILFGIDDFYRQALKLFVKEEGRHARILGECVRALKGEPIESNWTERLFYFGRRLLGVRLKLMVLLAAEVVGICFYKKIAEKIPNGLIKSALLDIVRDEEKHLKFHGDFFRIRVRNFFTKIVFKILWKLIALAACAAVILDHRKTFKVLGISNWQTFKKFQDISRSVEDFILDGITLKFNNILSVFDGKIGFS
;
A
#
# COMPACT_ATOMS: atom_id res chain seq x y z
N MET A 1 6.89 -19.95 27.57
CA MET A 1 5.61 -20.46 28.11
C MET A 1 4.84 -19.34 28.82
N ILE A 2 4.33 -18.34 28.08
CA ILE A 2 3.35 -17.39 28.66
C ILE A 2 1.99 -18.10 28.64
N SER A 3 1.84 -18.97 29.64
CA SER A 3 0.63 -19.44 30.31
C SER A 3 -0.65 -19.56 29.44
N LEU A 4 -0.90 -20.79 28.99
CA LEU A 4 -2.23 -21.26 28.57
C LEU A 4 -3.29 -21.02 29.68
N SER A 5 -2.87 -20.99 30.95
CA SER A 5 -3.75 -20.77 32.11
C SER A 5 -4.30 -19.35 32.25
N ARG A 6 -3.61 -18.33 31.74
CA ARG A 6 -4.08 -16.94 31.75
C ARG A 6 -5.07 -16.69 30.61
N TRP A 7 -4.91 -17.41 29.50
CA TRP A 7 -5.86 -17.40 28.39
C TRP A 7 -7.17 -18.11 28.74
N SER A 8 -7.12 -19.27 29.42
CA SER A 8 -8.32 -19.97 29.89
C SER A 8 -9.11 -19.11 30.88
N LYS A 9 -8.48 -18.56 31.92
CA LYS A 9 -9.13 -17.67 32.90
C LYS A 9 -9.81 -16.45 32.26
N PHE A 10 -9.18 -15.84 31.27
CA PHE A 10 -9.80 -14.72 30.53
C PHE A 10 -11.04 -15.17 29.75
N PHE A 11 -10.97 -16.32 29.08
CA PHE A 11 -12.12 -16.87 28.34
C PHE A 11 -13.28 -17.24 29.27
N ASP A 12 -12.99 -17.87 30.40
CA ASP A 12 -14.01 -18.28 31.37
C ASP A 12 -14.71 -17.06 31.99
N MET A 13 -13.94 -16.05 32.41
CA MET A 13 -14.48 -14.80 32.94
C MET A 13 -15.30 -14.04 31.89
N LYS A 14 -14.78 -13.91 30.66
CA LYS A 14 -15.53 -13.31 29.55
C LYS A 14 -16.84 -14.05 29.31
N ARG A 15 -16.81 -15.39 29.31
CA ARG A 15 -17.98 -16.23 29.08
C ARG A 15 -19.06 -16.01 30.13
N MET A 16 -18.69 -15.97 31.42
CA MET A 16 -19.64 -15.72 32.51
C MET A 16 -20.30 -14.34 32.39
N ILE A 17 -19.50 -13.31 32.08
CA ILE A 17 -20.01 -11.94 31.90
C ILE A 17 -20.98 -11.89 30.71
N GLU A 18 -20.59 -12.45 29.56
CA GLU A 18 -21.42 -12.43 28.36
C GLU A 18 -22.71 -13.24 28.53
N ALA A 19 -22.67 -14.38 29.21
CA ALA A 19 -23.88 -15.17 29.51
C ALA A 19 -24.82 -14.40 30.46
N SER A 20 -24.28 -13.76 31.50
CA SER A 20 -25.07 -12.95 32.44
C SER A 20 -25.72 -11.76 31.73
N LEU A 21 -24.95 -11.03 30.91
CA LEU A 21 -25.47 -9.91 30.12
C LEU A 21 -26.49 -10.36 29.07
N ALA A 22 -26.29 -11.53 28.45
CA ALA A 22 -27.25 -12.09 27.50
C ALA A 22 -28.57 -12.47 28.18
N ALA A 23 -28.53 -13.06 29.38
CA ALA A 23 -29.73 -13.39 30.16
C ALA A 23 -30.52 -12.12 30.52
N ILE A 24 -29.82 -11.09 31.03
CA ILE A 24 -30.43 -9.78 31.33
C ILE A 24 -31.02 -9.15 30.07
N ALA A 25 -30.28 -9.18 28.96
CA ALA A 25 -30.74 -8.62 27.68
C ALA A 25 -31.97 -9.36 27.15
N ILE A 26 -32.04 -10.70 27.26
CA ILE A 26 -33.23 -11.47 26.88
C ILE A 26 -34.42 -11.07 27.73
N ALA A 27 -34.27 -10.97 29.05
CA ALA A 27 -35.35 -10.53 29.94
C ALA A 27 -35.83 -9.12 29.57
N PHE A 28 -34.90 -8.19 29.38
CA PHE A 28 -35.18 -6.79 29.04
C PHE A 28 -35.84 -6.63 27.66
N PHE A 29 -35.32 -7.32 26.64
CA PHE A 29 -35.85 -7.27 25.27
C PHE A 29 -37.00 -8.26 25.04
N SER A 30 -37.42 -9.04 26.04
CA SER A 30 -38.50 -10.01 25.89
C SER A 30 -39.81 -9.41 25.37
N PRO A 31 -40.26 -8.20 25.79
CA PRO A 31 -41.48 -7.62 25.23
C PRO A 31 -41.33 -7.31 23.74
N VAL A 32 -40.15 -6.86 23.32
CA VAL A 32 -39.83 -6.58 21.91
C VAL A 32 -39.75 -7.88 21.11
N LEU A 33 -39.08 -8.91 21.64
CA LEU A 33 -38.96 -10.21 20.98
C LEU A 33 -40.33 -10.85 20.77
N ILE A 34 -41.20 -10.81 21.77
CA ILE A 34 -42.57 -11.32 21.69
C ILE A 34 -43.39 -10.48 20.72
N GLY A 35 -43.37 -9.15 20.84
CA GLY A 35 -44.12 -8.24 19.98
C GLY A 35 -43.76 -8.38 18.50
N VAL A 36 -42.46 -8.40 18.18
CA VAL A 36 -41.97 -8.63 16.81
C VAL A 36 -42.31 -10.05 16.35
N GLY A 37 -42.20 -11.05 17.22
CA GLY A 37 -42.55 -12.43 16.91
C GLY A 37 -44.03 -12.58 16.53
N LEU A 38 -44.93 -11.94 17.29
CA LEU A 38 -46.37 -11.87 16.98
C LEU A 38 -46.62 -11.10 15.68
N LEU A 39 -45.94 -9.97 15.47
CA LEU A 39 -46.08 -9.19 14.25
C LEU A 39 -45.69 -10.00 13.01
N ILE A 40 -44.59 -10.74 13.06
CA ILE A 40 -44.20 -11.67 11.98
C ILE A 40 -45.24 -12.78 11.81
N LEU A 41 -45.75 -13.34 12.92
CA LEU A 41 -46.75 -14.41 12.88
C LEU A 41 -48.04 -13.96 12.19
N PHE A 42 -48.53 -12.75 12.47
CA PHE A 42 -49.78 -12.23 11.92
C PHE A 42 -49.61 -11.64 10.51
N VAL A 43 -48.46 -11.01 10.20
CA VAL A 43 -48.23 -10.36 8.90
C VAL A 43 -47.63 -11.32 7.88
N ASP A 44 -46.56 -12.02 8.25
CA ASP A 44 -45.79 -12.86 7.32
C ASP A 44 -46.15 -14.37 7.47
N GLY A 45 -46.75 -14.77 8.60
CA GLY A 45 -47.12 -16.15 8.92
C GLY A 45 -46.04 -16.94 9.70
N ARG A 46 -46.06 -18.27 9.58
CA ARG A 46 -45.02 -19.16 10.12
C ARG A 46 -43.98 -19.52 9.03
N PRO A 47 -42.71 -19.79 9.41
CA PRO A 47 -42.13 -19.72 10.75
C PRO A 47 -41.73 -18.29 11.18
N VAL A 48 -41.77 -18.00 12.49
CA VAL A 48 -41.35 -16.70 13.05
C VAL A 48 -39.83 -16.52 13.01
N PHE A 49 -39.09 -17.58 13.36
CA PHE A 49 -37.64 -17.58 13.37
C PHE A 49 -37.08 -18.22 12.11
N PHE A 50 -36.06 -17.57 11.57
CA PHE A 50 -35.18 -18.15 10.57
C PHE A 50 -33.96 -18.77 11.26
N ARG A 51 -33.64 -20.02 10.88
CA ARG A 51 -32.49 -20.78 11.37
C ARG A 51 -31.57 -21.06 10.22
N GLN A 52 -30.28 -20.86 10.41
CA GLN A 52 -29.30 -21.18 9.38
C GLN A 52 -28.02 -21.75 9.98
N GLU A 53 -27.48 -22.79 9.37
CA GLU A 53 -26.20 -23.33 9.81
C GLU A 53 -25.05 -22.34 9.54
N ARG A 54 -24.16 -22.23 10.51
CA ARG A 54 -22.97 -21.40 10.50
C ARG A 54 -21.81 -22.14 11.13
N LEU A 55 -20.60 -21.77 10.75
CA LEU A 55 -19.38 -22.31 11.35
C LEU A 55 -18.98 -21.47 12.57
N GLY A 56 -18.87 -22.14 13.71
CA GLY A 56 -18.47 -21.57 14.99
C GLY A 56 -17.04 -21.92 15.40
N LEU A 57 -16.81 -22.01 16.70
CA LEU A 57 -15.50 -22.35 17.27
C LEU A 57 -15.02 -23.71 16.72
N LEU A 58 -13.76 -23.77 16.29
CA LEU A 58 -13.11 -24.92 15.66
C LEU A 58 -13.87 -25.45 14.43
N LYS A 59 -14.54 -24.56 13.69
CA LYS A 59 -15.39 -24.90 12.54
C LYS A 59 -16.56 -25.83 12.89
N ARG A 60 -16.95 -25.93 14.16
CA ARG A 60 -18.14 -26.71 14.55
C ARG A 60 -19.40 -26.01 14.03
N PRO A 61 -20.30 -26.71 13.32
CA PRO A 61 -21.54 -26.11 12.86
C PRO A 61 -22.47 -25.80 14.04
N PHE A 62 -23.18 -24.68 13.97
CA PHE A 62 -24.23 -24.29 14.91
C PHE A 62 -25.35 -23.56 14.17
N LEU A 63 -26.54 -23.50 14.78
CA LEU A 63 -27.71 -22.82 14.20
C LEU A 63 -27.79 -21.38 14.68
N ILE A 64 -27.60 -20.43 13.77
CA ILE A 64 -27.83 -19.01 14.08
C ILE A 64 -29.34 -18.73 14.07
N LEU A 65 -29.81 -18.00 15.09
CA LEU A 65 -31.21 -17.62 15.24
C LEU A 65 -31.44 -16.18 14.79
N LYS A 66 -32.42 -15.96 13.91
CA LYS A 66 -32.85 -14.62 13.46
C LYS A 66 -34.36 -14.56 13.35
N PHE A 67 -34.94 -13.37 13.33
CA PHE A 67 -36.31 -13.24 12.85
C PHE A 67 -36.38 -13.48 11.34
N ARG A 68 -37.47 -14.11 10.90
CA ARG A 68 -37.72 -14.30 9.47
C ARG A 68 -37.98 -12.94 8.83
N THR A 69 -37.26 -12.67 7.75
CA THR A 69 -37.38 -11.42 6.98
C THR A 69 -37.64 -11.67 5.49
N MET A 70 -37.81 -12.93 5.10
CA MET A 70 -38.08 -13.34 3.72
C MET A 70 -39.21 -14.35 3.67
N LYS A 71 -39.98 -14.28 2.59
CA LYS A 71 -41.02 -15.23 2.22
C LYS A 71 -40.92 -15.46 0.71
N ASP A 72 -40.94 -16.72 0.28
CA ASP A 72 -40.87 -17.11 -1.13
C ASP A 72 -39.67 -16.52 -1.91
N GLY A 73 -38.53 -16.36 -1.22
CA GLY A 73 -37.29 -15.81 -1.80
C GLY A 73 -37.21 -14.28 -1.81
N GLU A 74 -38.29 -13.58 -1.46
CA GLU A 74 -38.34 -12.12 -1.45
C GLU A 74 -38.35 -11.55 -0.02
N VAL A 75 -37.88 -10.31 0.11
CA VAL A 75 -37.85 -9.61 1.41
C VAL A 75 -39.22 -9.01 1.69
N THR A 76 -39.82 -9.34 2.84
CA THR A 76 -41.12 -8.78 3.21
C THR A 76 -41.00 -7.30 3.58
N ASN A 77 -42.08 -6.53 3.52
CA ASN A 77 -42.07 -5.11 3.93
C ASN A 77 -41.62 -4.97 5.40
N LEU A 78 -42.17 -5.82 6.28
CA LEU A 78 -41.74 -5.93 7.66
C LEU A 78 -40.27 -6.36 7.75
N GLY A 79 -39.85 -7.35 6.97
CA GLY A 79 -38.48 -7.84 6.90
C GLY A 79 -37.47 -6.76 6.49
N SER A 80 -37.84 -5.89 5.55
CA SER A 80 -37.03 -4.75 5.13
C SER A 80 -36.81 -3.76 6.29
N TRP A 81 -37.87 -3.45 7.04
CA TRP A 81 -37.78 -2.62 8.23
C TRP A 81 -36.90 -3.27 9.32
N LEU A 82 -37.11 -4.56 9.62
CA LEU A 82 -36.33 -5.31 10.60
C LEU A 82 -34.83 -5.33 10.27
N ARG A 83 -34.46 -5.50 9.00
CA ARG A 83 -33.05 -5.45 8.54
C ARG A 83 -32.44 -4.06 8.66
N LYS A 84 -33.23 -3.01 8.39
CA LYS A 84 -32.77 -1.62 8.47
C LYS A 84 -32.47 -1.23 9.91
N THR A 85 -33.31 -1.65 10.85
CA THR A 85 -33.13 -1.40 12.29
C THR A 85 -32.14 -2.37 12.94
N GLY A 86 -31.93 -3.56 12.37
CA GLY A 86 -31.11 -4.63 12.93
C GLY A 86 -31.83 -5.46 14.00
N ILE A 87 -33.14 -5.26 14.15
CA ILE A 87 -33.98 -6.01 15.11
C ILE A 87 -34.05 -7.48 14.72
N ASP A 88 -33.88 -7.81 13.42
CA ASP A 88 -33.86 -9.19 12.93
C ASP A 88 -32.76 -10.06 13.57
N GLU A 89 -31.72 -9.44 14.10
CA GLU A 89 -30.57 -10.10 14.73
C GLU A 89 -30.71 -10.28 16.25
N LEU A 90 -31.71 -9.67 16.91
CA LEU A 90 -31.91 -9.81 18.37
C LEU A 90 -32.02 -11.27 18.85
N PRO A 91 -32.64 -12.21 18.12
CA PRO A 91 -32.68 -13.61 18.55
C PRO A 91 -31.29 -14.25 18.72
N GLN A 92 -30.23 -13.68 18.14
CA GLN A 92 -28.84 -14.17 18.33
C GLN A 92 -28.33 -14.01 19.77
N ILE A 93 -28.98 -13.18 20.61
CA ILE A 93 -28.65 -13.10 22.03
C ILE A 93 -28.81 -14.48 22.70
N TRP A 94 -29.76 -15.29 22.21
CA TRP A 94 -29.89 -16.70 22.62
C TRP A 94 -28.65 -17.52 22.30
N ASN A 95 -28.08 -17.37 21.09
CA ASN A 95 -26.83 -18.04 20.71
C ASN A 95 -25.64 -17.62 21.60
N VAL A 96 -25.64 -16.36 22.07
CA VAL A 96 -24.65 -15.91 23.07
C VAL A 96 -24.91 -16.58 24.42
N LEU A 97 -26.16 -16.66 24.87
CA LEU A 97 -26.49 -17.29 26.16
C LEU A 97 -26.09 -18.78 26.20
N ILE A 98 -26.35 -19.55 25.13
CA ILE A 98 -26.05 -21.00 25.08
C ILE A 98 -24.59 -21.33 24.75
N GLY A 99 -23.83 -20.37 24.21
CA GLY A 99 -22.38 -20.51 24.02
C GLY A 99 -21.90 -20.79 22.61
N ASP A 100 -22.80 -20.74 21.63
CA ASP A 100 -22.44 -20.82 20.21
C ASP A 100 -21.74 -19.55 19.72
N MET A 101 -22.08 -18.40 20.32
CA MET A 101 -21.60 -17.08 19.95
C MET A 101 -21.08 -16.30 21.16
N SER A 102 -20.32 -15.25 20.86
CA SER A 102 -19.88 -14.21 21.77
C SER A 102 -20.54 -12.88 21.36
N VAL A 103 -20.54 -11.88 22.24
CA VAL A 103 -20.99 -10.54 21.85
C VAL A 103 -20.03 -9.95 20.82
N VAL A 104 -18.72 -10.15 21.05
CA VAL A 104 -17.64 -9.66 20.19
C VAL A 104 -16.79 -10.80 19.64
N GLY A 105 -16.75 -10.93 18.31
CA GLY A 105 -16.01 -11.97 17.59
C GLY A 105 -16.13 -11.83 16.08
N PRO A 106 -15.44 -12.67 15.29
CA PRO A 106 -15.59 -12.68 13.84
C PRO A 106 -17.03 -13.00 13.42
N ARG A 107 -17.53 -12.39 12.35
CA ARG A 107 -18.85 -12.71 11.80
C ARG A 107 -18.98 -14.22 11.50
N PRO A 108 -20.06 -14.90 11.92
CA PRO A 108 -20.31 -16.30 11.56
C PRO A 108 -20.60 -16.44 10.06
N LEU A 109 -19.94 -17.41 9.41
CA LEU A 109 -20.06 -17.67 7.97
C LEU A 109 -20.70 -19.02 7.70
N THR A 110 -21.38 -19.16 6.56
CA THR A 110 -21.78 -20.48 6.04
C THR A 110 -20.58 -21.23 5.47
N GLN A 111 -20.70 -22.55 5.28
CA GLN A 111 -19.73 -23.30 4.48
C GLN A 111 -19.61 -22.73 3.06
N LEU A 112 -20.75 -22.44 2.41
CA LEU A 112 -20.78 -21.80 1.08
C LEU A 112 -20.02 -20.46 1.03
N ASP A 113 -20.12 -19.65 2.08
CA ASP A 113 -19.35 -18.41 2.18
C ASP A 113 -17.86 -18.68 2.28
N VAL A 114 -17.45 -19.70 3.05
CA VAL A 114 -16.04 -20.09 3.18
C VAL A 114 -15.48 -20.55 1.84
N ASP A 115 -16.22 -21.38 1.12
CA ASP A 115 -15.83 -21.90 -0.19
C ASP A 115 -15.71 -20.76 -1.21
N ARG A 116 -16.74 -19.91 -1.28
CA ARG A 116 -16.76 -18.72 -2.15
C ARG A 116 -15.60 -17.76 -1.87
N LEU A 117 -15.21 -17.61 -0.60
CA LEU A 117 -14.12 -16.72 -0.19
C LEU A 117 -12.73 -17.37 -0.32
N GLY A 118 -12.66 -18.69 -0.57
CA GLY A 118 -11.41 -19.45 -0.56
C GLY A 118 -10.73 -19.47 0.81
N TRP A 119 -11.54 -19.53 1.88
CA TRP A 119 -11.09 -19.46 3.27
C TRP A 119 -10.94 -20.82 3.95
N ASP A 120 -10.98 -21.91 3.19
CA ASP A 120 -10.79 -23.27 3.68
C ASP A 120 -9.34 -23.53 4.16
N ARG A 121 -8.37 -22.84 3.56
CA ARG A 121 -6.92 -23.02 3.76
C ARG A 121 -6.46 -22.80 5.19
N LYS A 122 -5.41 -23.53 5.58
CA LYS A 122 -4.71 -23.43 6.88
C LYS A 122 -4.40 -21.99 7.34
N PHE A 123 -4.10 -21.09 6.39
CA PHE A 123 -3.83 -19.68 6.68
C PHE A 123 -5.00 -18.97 7.40
N TYR A 124 -6.24 -19.38 7.14
CA TYR A 124 -7.44 -18.74 7.68
C TYR A 124 -7.93 -19.36 9.00
N GLU A 125 -7.42 -20.54 9.38
CA GLU A 125 -7.90 -21.34 10.53
C GLU A 125 -7.98 -20.55 11.83
N ILE A 126 -7.07 -19.59 12.03
CA ILE A 126 -7.03 -18.70 13.19
C ILE A 126 -8.34 -17.94 13.44
N ARG A 127 -9.17 -17.74 12.41
CA ARG A 127 -10.51 -17.13 12.53
C ARG A 127 -11.42 -17.97 13.42
N TRP A 128 -11.38 -19.29 13.27
CA TRP A 128 -12.24 -20.24 14.00
C TRP A 128 -11.62 -20.66 15.34
N SER A 129 -10.52 -20.04 15.77
CA SER A 129 -9.94 -20.25 17.10
C SER A 129 -10.62 -19.41 18.20
N VAL A 130 -11.65 -18.65 17.85
CA VAL A 130 -12.48 -17.87 18.77
C VAL A 130 -13.96 -18.05 18.40
N LEU A 131 -14.84 -17.84 19.37
CA LEU A 131 -16.28 -17.82 19.12
C LEU A 131 -16.63 -16.71 18.12
N PRO A 132 -17.56 -16.97 17.18
CA PRO A 132 -18.09 -15.93 16.33
C PRO A 132 -18.88 -14.89 17.14
N GLY A 133 -18.99 -13.67 16.61
CA GLY A 133 -19.59 -12.53 17.28
C GLY A 133 -20.87 -12.01 16.63
N ILE A 134 -21.77 -11.46 17.44
CA ILE A 134 -22.85 -10.59 16.94
C ILE A 134 -22.22 -9.36 16.25
N THR A 135 -21.27 -8.72 16.94
CA THR A 135 -20.40 -7.68 16.36
C THR A 135 -18.93 -8.08 16.44
N GLY A 136 -18.06 -7.31 15.80
CA GLY A 136 -16.66 -7.65 15.68
C GLY A 136 -15.84 -6.56 15.01
N LEU A 137 -14.53 -6.65 15.18
CA LEU A 137 -13.60 -5.66 14.65
C LEU A 137 -13.72 -5.55 13.12
N SER A 138 -13.84 -6.67 12.40
CA SER A 138 -14.00 -6.66 10.93
C SER A 138 -15.34 -6.04 10.50
N GLN A 139 -16.41 -6.19 11.28
CA GLN A 139 -17.73 -5.62 10.98
C GLN A 139 -17.75 -4.10 11.06
N LEU A 140 -17.01 -3.49 12.01
CA LEU A 140 -16.83 -2.04 12.08
C LEU A 140 -16.22 -1.48 10.78
N TYR A 141 -15.29 -2.23 10.20
CA TYR A 141 -14.54 -1.86 9.00
C TYR A 141 -15.06 -2.51 7.70
N SER A 142 -16.33 -2.89 7.68
CA SER A 142 -16.95 -3.55 6.52
C SER A 142 -16.84 -2.75 5.21
N GLY A 143 -16.87 -3.49 4.09
CA GLY A 143 -16.75 -2.93 2.74
C GLY A 143 -15.33 -2.64 2.27
N MET A 144 -14.30 -3.22 2.92
CA MET A 144 -12.89 -3.10 2.49
C MET A 144 -12.34 -4.39 1.86
N GLY A 145 -13.22 -5.32 1.48
CA GLY A 145 -12.86 -6.61 0.89
C GLY A 145 -12.63 -7.72 1.92
N SER A 146 -12.70 -8.96 1.44
CA SER A 146 -12.62 -10.16 2.26
C SER A 146 -11.26 -10.27 2.97
N ARG A 147 -10.16 -10.13 2.25
CA ARG A 147 -8.79 -10.23 2.82
C ARG A 147 -8.56 -9.24 3.97
N VAL A 148 -9.04 -8.00 3.83
CA VAL A 148 -8.91 -6.98 4.88
C VAL A 148 -9.77 -7.34 6.09
N SER A 149 -10.97 -7.85 5.86
CA SER A 149 -11.85 -8.36 6.92
C SER A 149 -11.13 -9.43 7.74
N PHE A 150 -10.53 -10.42 7.07
CA PHE A 150 -9.72 -11.45 7.74
C PHE A 150 -8.55 -10.86 8.55
N CYS A 151 -7.88 -9.81 8.06
CA CYS A 151 -6.81 -9.18 8.83
C CYS A 151 -7.30 -8.52 10.13
N PHE A 152 -8.51 -7.97 10.14
CA PHE A 152 -9.13 -7.50 11.39
C PHE A 152 -9.49 -8.66 12.31
N ASP A 153 -10.00 -9.77 11.78
CA ASP A 153 -10.30 -10.95 12.60
C ASP A 153 -9.02 -11.54 13.22
N ARG A 154 -7.94 -11.64 12.44
CA ARG A 154 -6.61 -12.03 12.94
C ARG A 154 -6.04 -11.03 13.95
N SER A 155 -6.24 -9.74 13.73
CA SER A 155 -5.83 -8.68 14.66
C SER A 155 -6.57 -8.77 15.99
N TYR A 156 -7.87 -9.02 15.93
CA TYR A 156 -8.71 -9.22 17.10
C TYR A 156 -8.24 -10.44 17.89
N PHE A 157 -8.05 -11.60 17.24
CA PHE A 157 -7.50 -12.79 17.88
C PHE A 157 -6.22 -12.51 18.68
N LYS A 158 -5.27 -11.76 18.10
CA LYS A 158 -3.97 -11.46 18.73
C LYS A 158 -4.05 -10.47 19.89
N ARG A 159 -5.03 -9.55 19.88
CA ARG A 159 -5.10 -8.39 20.80
C ARG A 159 -6.35 -8.38 21.68
N LYS A 160 -7.13 -9.45 21.62
CA LYS A 160 -8.38 -9.56 22.37
C LYS A 160 -8.14 -9.19 23.83
N SER A 161 -8.99 -8.32 24.33
CA SER A 161 -9.00 -7.86 25.71
C SER A 161 -10.37 -7.29 25.99
N PHE A 162 -10.77 -7.27 27.26
CA PHE A 162 -12.07 -6.72 27.65
C PHE A 162 -12.23 -5.26 27.19
N GLY A 163 -11.17 -4.45 27.29
CA GLY A 163 -11.19 -3.07 26.81
C GLY A 163 -11.41 -2.95 25.29
N LEU A 164 -10.82 -3.86 24.50
CA LEU A 164 -11.08 -3.90 23.05
C LEU A 164 -12.53 -4.30 22.74
N ASP A 165 -13.09 -5.24 23.50
CA ASP A 165 -14.48 -5.67 23.33
C ASP A 165 -15.45 -4.53 23.62
N VAL A 166 -15.26 -3.81 24.74
CA VAL A 166 -16.03 -2.62 25.09
C VAL A 166 -15.94 -1.56 23.99
N GLN A 167 -14.74 -1.28 23.47
CA GLN A 167 -14.57 -0.34 22.36
C GLN A 167 -15.37 -0.76 21.11
N ILE A 168 -15.33 -2.05 20.76
CA ILE A 168 -16.04 -2.56 19.59
C ILE A 168 -17.56 -2.42 19.79
N VAL A 169 -18.08 -2.75 20.97
CA VAL A 169 -19.50 -2.59 21.31
C VAL A 169 -19.90 -1.11 21.24
N LEU A 170 -19.14 -0.20 21.85
CA LEU A 170 -19.43 1.24 21.83
C LEU A 170 -19.43 1.82 20.41
N PHE A 171 -18.46 1.44 19.56
CA PHE A 171 -18.45 1.87 18.15
C PHE A 171 -19.63 1.27 17.37
N THR A 172 -20.02 0.03 17.66
CA THR A 172 -21.19 -0.60 17.04
C THR A 172 -22.47 0.15 17.43
N PHE A 173 -22.62 0.49 18.70
CA PHE A 173 -23.72 1.30 19.19
C PHE A 173 -23.74 2.69 18.53
N ALA A 174 -22.60 3.38 18.50
CA ALA A 174 -22.46 4.67 17.84
C ALA A 174 -22.82 4.61 16.34
N MET A 175 -22.51 3.51 15.64
CA MET A 175 -22.92 3.31 14.24
C MET A 175 -24.43 3.20 14.07
N ASN A 176 -25.13 2.61 15.02
CA ASN A 176 -26.59 2.49 14.99
C ASN A 176 -27.27 3.81 15.37
N VAL A 177 -26.69 4.59 16.30
CA VAL A 177 -27.24 5.88 16.74
C VAL A 177 -26.92 7.04 15.79
N PHE A 178 -25.65 7.22 15.41
CA PHE A 178 -25.16 8.38 14.64
C PHE A 178 -25.05 8.11 13.13
N GLY A 179 -25.46 6.92 12.69
CA GLY A 179 -25.42 6.49 11.31
C GLY A 179 -24.14 5.76 10.91
N ARG A 180 -24.32 4.57 10.32
CA ARG A 180 -23.23 3.64 9.99
C ARG A 180 -22.16 4.25 9.07
N LYS A 181 -22.59 5.06 8.09
CA LYS A 181 -21.70 5.66 7.07
C LYS A 181 -20.71 6.65 7.72
N ARG A 182 -21.22 7.57 8.53
CA ARG A 182 -20.42 8.64 9.17
C ARG A 182 -19.32 8.07 10.06
N ILE A 183 -19.66 7.18 10.98
CA ILE A 183 -18.69 6.58 11.92
C ILE A 183 -17.67 5.72 11.16
N ARG A 184 -18.12 4.94 10.18
CA ARG A 184 -17.21 4.10 9.38
C ARG A 184 -16.23 4.93 8.58
N ASP A 185 -16.66 6.05 8.01
CA ASP A 185 -15.78 6.97 7.28
C ASP A 185 -14.72 7.57 8.23
N THR A 186 -15.11 7.99 9.44
CA THR A 186 -14.17 8.46 10.46
C THR A 186 -13.16 7.39 10.89
N LEU A 187 -13.62 6.16 11.15
CA LEU A 187 -12.74 5.04 11.51
C LEU A 187 -11.76 4.70 10.37
N LYS A 188 -12.25 4.68 9.13
CA LYS A 188 -11.40 4.45 7.94
C LYS A 188 -10.38 5.58 7.74
N ARG A 189 -10.77 6.84 7.98
CA ARG A 189 -9.83 7.99 7.98
C ARG A 189 -8.76 7.83 9.06
N SER A 190 -9.14 7.48 10.28
CA SER A 190 -8.20 7.24 11.39
C SER A 190 -7.17 6.14 11.07
N LEU A 191 -7.57 5.06 10.37
CA LEU A 191 -6.63 4.03 9.90
C LEU A 191 -5.68 4.53 8.80
N LYS A 192 -6.15 5.45 7.95
CA LYS A 192 -5.35 6.08 6.91
C LYS A 192 -4.32 7.05 7.52
N GLU A 193 -4.71 7.78 8.55
CA GLU A 193 -3.88 8.78 9.25
C GLU A 193 -2.91 8.15 10.26
N ARG A 194 -3.32 7.14 11.03
CA ARG A 194 -2.47 6.47 12.05
C ARG A 194 -1.26 5.73 11.48
N ARG A 195 -1.24 5.43 10.18
CA ARG A 195 -0.17 4.60 9.61
C ARG A 195 1.09 5.36 9.26
N LEU A 196 1.07 6.69 9.11
CA LEU A 196 2.13 7.38 8.37
C LEU A 196 2.31 8.83 8.79
N GLY A 197 3.44 9.15 9.41
CA GLY A 197 3.98 10.52 9.33
C GLY A 197 4.27 10.98 7.89
N VAL A 198 4.09 10.11 6.89
CA VAL A 198 4.18 10.39 5.45
C VAL A 198 2.79 10.60 4.87
N ARG A 199 2.49 11.82 4.41
CA ARG A 199 1.23 12.14 3.72
C ARG A 199 1.33 11.79 2.24
N TRP A 200 0.93 10.57 1.83
CA TRP A 200 0.90 10.16 0.42
C TRP A 200 0.07 11.08 -0.48
N LYS A 201 -0.94 11.75 0.08
CA LYS A 201 -1.69 12.81 -0.61
C LYS A 201 -0.75 13.90 -1.14
N GLY A 202 0.24 14.33 -0.36
CA GLY A 202 1.21 15.35 -0.79
C GLY A 202 2.08 14.87 -1.96
N TRP A 203 2.50 13.60 -1.97
CA TRP A 203 3.20 13.01 -3.10
C TRP A 203 2.32 12.95 -4.36
N SER A 204 1.06 12.53 -4.21
CA SER A 204 0.13 12.53 -5.33
C SER A 204 -0.14 13.94 -5.89
N GLU A 205 -0.22 14.96 -5.03
CA GLU A 205 -0.41 16.35 -5.43
C GLU A 205 0.84 16.91 -6.13
N HIS A 206 2.03 16.56 -5.63
CA HIS A 206 3.30 16.92 -6.25
C HIS A 206 3.39 16.41 -7.70
N PHE A 207 3.21 15.10 -7.91
CA PHE A 207 3.28 14.53 -9.26
C PHE A 207 2.16 15.03 -10.18
N ARG A 208 0.96 15.32 -9.64
CA ARG A 208 -0.12 15.92 -10.42
C ARG A 208 0.23 17.31 -10.91
N LYS A 209 0.92 18.12 -10.10
CA LYS A 209 1.38 19.45 -10.51
C LYS A 209 2.39 19.37 -11.66
N ASN A 210 3.25 18.34 -11.65
CA ASN A 210 4.26 18.14 -12.67
C ASN A 210 3.69 17.60 -14.00
N GLU A 211 2.55 16.89 -13.96
CA GLU A 211 1.86 16.38 -15.15
C GLU A 211 1.54 17.49 -16.17
N SER A 212 1.18 18.68 -15.70
CA SER A 212 0.84 19.84 -16.54
C SER A 212 2.04 20.69 -16.98
N ARG A 213 3.26 20.41 -16.51
CA ARG A 213 4.43 21.25 -16.86
C ARG A 213 4.83 21.00 -18.33
N PRO A 214 5.02 22.03 -19.17
CA PRO A 214 5.40 21.84 -20.57
C PRO A 214 6.78 21.19 -20.70
N LEU A 215 7.05 20.53 -21.84
CA LEU A 215 8.39 20.03 -22.15
C LEU A 215 9.37 21.22 -22.29
N PRO A 216 10.61 21.09 -21.79
CA PRO A 216 11.63 22.09 -22.04
C PRO A 216 11.87 22.19 -23.55
N LYS A 217 12.02 23.42 -24.05
CA LYS A 217 12.47 23.64 -25.43
C LYS A 217 13.93 23.22 -25.49
N ILE A 218 14.25 22.27 -26.35
CA ILE A 218 15.61 21.79 -26.59
C ILE A 218 15.82 21.98 -28.09
N ASP A 219 16.54 23.03 -28.45
CA ASP A 219 16.92 23.30 -29.83
C ASP A 219 18.34 22.78 -30.10
N ALA A 220 18.66 22.59 -31.38
CA ALA A 220 20.03 22.31 -31.81
C ALA A 220 20.90 23.57 -31.63
N GLU A 221 21.23 23.89 -30.38
CA GLU A 221 22.17 24.96 -30.05
C GLU A 221 23.55 24.66 -30.63
N VAL A 222 24.31 25.70 -30.98
CA VAL A 222 25.73 25.56 -31.33
C VAL A 222 26.50 25.19 -30.06
N LEU A 223 26.53 23.91 -29.74
CA LEU A 223 27.31 23.37 -28.63
C LEU A 223 28.78 23.47 -28.98
N LYS A 224 29.56 24.13 -28.10
CA LYS A 224 31.03 24.14 -28.17
C LYS A 224 31.62 22.81 -27.70
N LEU A 225 31.14 21.71 -28.27
CA LEU A 225 31.59 20.34 -28.00
C LEU A 225 32.19 19.75 -29.28
N ARG A 226 33.22 18.91 -29.11
CA ARG A 226 33.80 18.19 -30.25
C ARG A 226 32.79 17.16 -30.78
N PRO A 227 32.83 16.81 -32.08
CA PRO A 227 31.90 15.83 -32.65
C PRO A 227 31.89 14.47 -31.93
N ASN A 228 33.06 14.01 -31.50
CA ASN A 228 33.20 12.76 -30.74
C ASN A 228 32.57 12.84 -29.33
N GLU A 229 32.60 14.01 -28.68
CA GLU A 229 31.95 14.26 -27.39
C GLU A 229 30.43 14.27 -27.56
N MET A 230 29.91 14.99 -28.56
CA MET A 230 28.48 15.02 -28.86
C MET A 230 27.93 13.62 -29.13
N GLN A 231 28.59 12.84 -29.99
CA GLN A 231 28.17 11.47 -30.30
C GLN A 231 28.24 10.55 -29.08
N SER A 232 29.28 10.68 -28.24
CA SER A 232 29.43 9.87 -27.04
C SER A 232 28.38 10.20 -25.97
N ILE A 233 28.02 11.48 -25.84
CA ILE A 233 26.95 11.92 -24.94
C ILE A 233 25.60 11.42 -25.48
N ALA A 234 25.31 11.64 -26.76
CA ALA A 234 24.06 11.21 -27.39
C ALA A 234 23.82 9.72 -27.21
N TYR A 235 24.84 8.88 -27.45
CA TYR A 235 24.77 7.44 -27.22
C TYR A 235 24.41 7.09 -25.77
N SER A 236 25.06 7.75 -24.80
CA SER A 236 24.77 7.49 -23.39
C SER A 236 23.39 7.97 -22.97
N LEU A 237 22.93 9.13 -23.46
CA LEU A 237 21.57 9.61 -23.21
C LEU A 237 20.51 8.72 -23.86
N ALA A 238 20.79 8.15 -25.03
CA ALA A 238 19.87 7.22 -25.70
C ALA A 238 19.69 5.91 -24.92
N ILE A 239 20.74 5.41 -24.25
CA ILE A 239 20.62 4.26 -23.34
C ILE A 239 19.67 4.56 -22.17
N PHE A 240 19.83 5.73 -21.54
CA PHE A 240 18.95 6.14 -20.44
C PHE A 240 17.52 6.40 -20.91
N GLN A 241 17.36 7.05 -22.06
CA GLN A 241 16.06 7.27 -22.70
C GLN A 241 15.30 5.96 -22.94
N LEU A 242 15.99 4.91 -23.37
CA LEU A 242 15.41 3.58 -23.51
C LEU A 242 14.97 3.01 -22.14
N GLY A 243 15.78 3.18 -21.09
CA GLY A 243 15.45 2.80 -19.71
C GLY A 243 14.16 3.45 -19.20
N GLU A 244 14.03 4.78 -19.37
CA GLU A 244 12.86 5.58 -18.95
C GLU A 244 11.61 5.29 -19.80
N SER A 245 11.77 4.72 -21.01
CA SER A 245 10.65 4.43 -21.91
C SER A 245 9.90 3.12 -21.60
N GLY A 246 10.49 2.23 -20.79
CA GLY A 246 10.00 0.85 -20.54
C GLY A 246 8.73 0.72 -19.69
N GLU A 247 8.08 1.82 -19.33
CA GLU A 247 7.22 1.88 -18.14
C GLU A 247 5.73 1.59 -18.34
N GLY A 248 5.21 1.62 -19.57
CA GLY A 248 3.80 1.29 -19.85
C GLY A 248 3.37 -0.10 -19.33
N ARG A 249 4.33 -1.00 -19.08
CA ARG A 249 4.11 -2.36 -18.53
C ARG A 249 4.03 -2.39 -17.00
N ILE A 250 4.63 -1.43 -16.30
CA ILE A 250 4.69 -1.37 -14.83
C ILE A 250 3.31 -1.00 -14.26
N SER A 251 2.60 -0.06 -14.90
CA SER A 251 1.26 0.40 -14.49
C SER A 251 0.23 -0.73 -14.43
N LYS A 252 0.23 -1.64 -15.42
CA LYS A 252 -0.69 -2.79 -15.48
C LYS A 252 -0.45 -3.85 -14.39
N GLU A 253 0.79 -4.00 -13.92
CA GLU A 253 1.13 -4.93 -12.83
C GLU A 253 0.87 -4.34 -11.44
N ILE A 254 1.00 -3.02 -11.28
CA ILE A 254 0.67 -2.31 -10.03
C ILE A 254 -0.81 -2.43 -9.71
N ASP A 255 -1.69 -2.34 -10.72
CA ASP A 255 -3.13 -2.50 -10.53
C ASP A 255 -3.50 -3.90 -10.02
N LYS A 256 -2.72 -4.92 -10.40
CA LYS A 256 -2.89 -6.31 -9.92
C LYS A 256 -2.28 -6.55 -8.54
N THR A 257 -1.33 -5.72 -8.10
CA THR A 257 -0.65 -5.92 -6.82
C THR A 257 -1.32 -5.13 -5.70
N ILE A 258 -2.01 -5.85 -4.80
CA ILE A 258 -2.51 -5.28 -3.55
C ILE A 258 -1.40 -5.33 -2.50
N LEU A 259 -0.65 -4.25 -2.41
CA LEU A 259 0.36 -4.05 -1.39
C LEU A 259 -0.29 -3.62 -0.07
N PHE A 260 -0.20 -4.47 0.95
CA PHE A 260 -0.81 -4.23 2.26
C PHE A 260 -0.24 -2.95 2.91
N GLY A 261 -1.11 -2.03 3.34
CA GLY A 261 -0.71 -0.77 3.99
C GLY A 261 -0.43 0.40 3.05
N ILE A 262 -0.72 0.26 1.76
CA ILE A 262 -0.69 1.34 0.77
C ILE A 262 -2.10 1.94 0.66
N ASP A 263 -2.21 3.26 0.73
CA ASP A 263 -3.48 3.96 0.49
C ASP A 263 -3.70 4.26 -1.00
N ASP A 264 -4.92 4.63 -1.38
CA ASP A 264 -5.24 4.97 -2.78
C ASP A 264 -4.38 6.13 -3.32
N PHE A 265 -3.86 7.00 -2.44
CA PHE A 265 -3.02 8.13 -2.82
C PHE A 265 -1.62 7.71 -3.26
N TYR A 266 -0.99 6.73 -2.62
CA TYR A 266 0.28 6.20 -3.11
C TYR A 266 0.10 5.51 -4.47
N ARG A 267 -0.99 4.75 -4.66
CA ARG A 267 -1.26 4.14 -5.97
C ARG A 267 -1.41 5.22 -7.04
N GLN A 268 -2.12 6.30 -6.72
CA GLN A 268 -2.25 7.45 -7.60
C GLN A 268 -0.90 8.14 -7.86
N ALA A 269 -0.11 8.38 -6.82
CA ALA A 269 1.24 8.95 -6.93
C ALA A 269 2.14 8.09 -7.81
N LEU A 270 2.14 6.77 -7.63
CA LEU A 270 2.94 5.85 -8.43
C LEU A 270 2.52 5.84 -9.91
N LYS A 271 1.23 5.99 -10.22
CA LYS A 271 0.75 6.15 -11.61
C LYS A 271 1.20 7.47 -12.23
N LEU A 272 1.24 8.54 -11.45
CA LEU A 272 1.68 9.86 -11.91
C LEU A 272 3.21 9.92 -12.06
N PHE A 273 3.95 9.29 -11.15
CA PHE A 273 5.39 9.04 -11.27
C PHE A 273 5.73 8.37 -12.61
N VAL A 274 5.03 7.28 -12.97
CA VAL A 274 5.25 6.62 -14.27
C VAL A 274 5.02 7.53 -15.49
N LYS A 275 4.12 8.52 -15.36
CA LYS A 275 3.92 9.50 -16.43
C LYS A 275 5.06 10.52 -16.49
N GLU A 276 5.66 10.84 -15.36
CA GLU A 276 6.81 11.73 -15.23
C GLU A 276 8.08 11.09 -15.78
N GLU A 277 8.33 9.80 -15.54
CA GLU A 277 9.41 9.07 -16.21
C GLU A 277 9.21 9.01 -17.73
N GLY A 278 7.98 8.76 -18.17
CA GLY A 278 7.64 8.85 -19.59
C GLY A 278 7.88 10.25 -20.18
N ARG A 279 7.88 11.30 -19.36
CA ARG A 279 8.29 12.65 -19.74
C ARG A 279 9.82 12.77 -19.77
N HIS A 280 10.56 12.23 -18.80
CA HIS A 280 12.03 12.16 -18.84
C HIS A 280 12.52 11.50 -20.13
N ALA A 281 11.93 10.36 -20.52
CA ALA A 281 12.22 9.68 -21.77
C ALA A 281 12.08 10.60 -23.00
N ARG A 282 11.03 11.44 -23.04
CA ARG A 282 10.82 12.41 -24.14
C ARG A 282 11.90 13.50 -24.12
N ILE A 283 12.21 14.06 -22.95
CA ILE A 283 13.24 15.09 -22.79
C ILE A 283 14.60 14.56 -23.27
N LEU A 284 14.98 13.36 -22.84
CA LEU A 284 16.22 12.71 -23.26
C LEU A 284 16.24 12.46 -24.77
N GLY A 285 15.11 12.07 -25.36
CA GLY A 285 14.98 11.91 -26.81
C GLY A 285 15.25 13.20 -27.57
N GLU A 286 14.73 14.34 -27.11
CA GLU A 286 15.05 15.65 -27.70
C GLU A 286 16.53 16.01 -27.52
N CYS A 287 17.13 15.75 -26.34
CA CYS A 287 18.56 15.95 -26.12
C CYS A 287 19.42 15.11 -27.08
N VAL A 288 19.05 13.85 -27.31
CA VAL A 288 19.75 12.94 -28.24
C VAL A 288 19.71 13.52 -29.66
N ARG A 289 18.55 13.97 -30.13
CA ARG A 289 18.41 14.59 -31.46
C ARG A 289 19.19 15.90 -31.58
N ALA A 290 19.15 16.75 -30.55
CA ALA A 290 19.92 18.00 -30.52
C ALA A 290 21.44 17.75 -30.58
N LEU A 291 21.90 16.61 -30.05
CA LEU A 291 23.30 16.17 -30.15
C LEU A 291 23.62 15.41 -31.45
N LYS A 292 22.68 15.38 -32.42
CA LYS A 292 22.80 14.65 -33.70
C LYS A 292 23.00 13.13 -33.53
N GLY A 293 22.44 12.56 -32.46
CA GLY A 293 22.38 11.12 -32.27
C GLY A 293 21.03 10.54 -32.64
N GLU A 294 20.97 9.21 -32.70
CA GLU A 294 19.75 8.45 -32.95
C GLU A 294 19.31 7.70 -31.68
N PRO A 295 18.00 7.51 -31.45
CA PRO A 295 17.48 6.63 -30.41
C PRO A 295 17.98 5.19 -30.58
N ILE A 296 18.13 4.47 -29.48
CA ILE A 296 18.57 3.06 -29.48
C ILE A 296 17.36 2.16 -29.18
N GLU A 297 17.22 1.06 -29.92
CA GLU A 297 16.08 0.14 -29.76
C GLU A 297 16.28 -0.88 -28.63
N SER A 298 17.52 -1.30 -28.36
CA SER A 298 17.80 -2.25 -27.28
C SER A 298 19.21 -2.08 -26.70
N ASN A 299 19.35 -2.30 -25.40
CA ASN A 299 20.64 -2.35 -24.71
C ASN A 299 20.64 -3.44 -23.63
N TRP A 300 21.79 -4.07 -23.35
CA TRP A 300 21.87 -5.18 -22.40
C TRP A 300 21.53 -4.75 -20.97
N THR A 301 21.82 -3.50 -20.62
CA THR A 301 21.58 -2.90 -19.30
C THR A 301 20.11 -2.66 -19.09
N GLU A 302 19.37 -2.25 -20.12
CA GLU A 302 17.91 -2.21 -20.11
C GLU A 302 17.35 -3.61 -19.81
N ARG A 303 17.88 -4.65 -20.47
CA ARG A 303 17.45 -6.04 -20.22
C ARG A 303 17.78 -6.50 -18.79
N LEU A 304 18.91 -6.07 -18.24
CA LEU A 304 19.29 -6.35 -16.84
C LEU A 304 18.33 -5.70 -15.86
N PHE A 305 18.04 -4.40 -16.01
CA PHE A 305 17.06 -3.69 -15.18
C PHE A 305 15.65 -4.26 -15.36
N TYR A 306 15.28 -4.65 -16.58
CA TYR A 306 14.04 -5.36 -16.86
C TYR A 306 13.95 -6.71 -16.15
N PHE A 307 15.00 -7.53 -16.22
CA PHE A 307 15.09 -8.80 -15.49
C PHE A 307 15.00 -8.58 -13.98
N GLY A 308 15.75 -7.61 -13.44
CA GLY A 308 15.71 -7.24 -12.03
C GLY A 308 14.29 -6.84 -11.58
N ARG A 309 13.56 -6.09 -12.40
CA ARG A 309 12.16 -5.71 -12.15
C ARG A 309 11.18 -6.89 -12.20
N ARG A 310 11.52 -8.00 -12.86
CA ARG A 310 10.70 -9.22 -12.96
C ARG A 310 10.95 -10.26 -11.86
N LEU A 311 11.96 -10.06 -11.01
CA LEU A 311 12.22 -10.93 -9.87
C LEU A 311 11.03 -10.95 -8.89
N LEU A 312 10.84 -12.07 -8.18
CA LEU A 312 9.63 -12.36 -7.40
C LEU A 312 9.39 -11.33 -6.27
N GLY A 313 8.47 -10.39 -6.51
CA GLY A 313 7.84 -9.56 -5.47
C GLY A 313 8.03 -8.05 -5.65
N VAL A 314 6.96 -7.28 -5.39
CA VAL A 314 6.93 -5.83 -5.65
C VAL A 314 7.92 -5.02 -4.80
N ARG A 315 8.35 -5.53 -3.65
CA ARG A 315 9.41 -4.88 -2.87
C ARG A 315 10.74 -4.84 -3.62
N LEU A 316 11.12 -5.94 -4.23
CA LEU A 316 12.38 -6.04 -4.97
C LEU A 316 12.32 -5.18 -6.23
N LYS A 317 11.18 -5.20 -6.94
CA LYS A 317 10.92 -4.29 -8.07
C LYS A 317 11.09 -2.81 -7.71
N LEU A 318 10.51 -2.37 -6.59
CA LEU A 318 10.67 -0.99 -6.11
C LEU A 318 12.09 -0.68 -5.63
N MET A 319 12.85 -1.67 -5.15
CA MET A 319 14.27 -1.46 -4.82
C MET A 319 15.13 -1.27 -6.07
N VAL A 320 14.79 -1.98 -7.16
CA VAL A 320 15.46 -1.81 -8.46
C VAL A 320 15.17 -0.43 -9.05
N LEU A 321 13.92 0.06 -8.94
CA LEU A 321 13.59 1.46 -9.32
C LEU A 321 14.35 2.47 -8.46
N LEU A 322 14.35 2.29 -7.14
CA LEU A 322 15.13 3.15 -6.24
C LEU A 322 16.63 3.18 -6.59
N ALA A 323 17.20 2.05 -7.02
CA ALA A 323 18.59 1.98 -7.47
C ALA A 323 18.80 2.67 -8.82
N ALA A 324 17.80 2.64 -9.71
CA ALA A 324 17.81 3.39 -10.97
C ALA A 324 17.85 4.90 -10.70
N GLU A 325 17.08 5.44 -9.75
CA GLU A 325 17.11 6.88 -9.46
C GLU A 325 18.49 7.32 -8.96
N VAL A 326 19.13 6.52 -8.08
CA VAL A 326 20.49 6.79 -7.60
C VAL A 326 21.49 6.85 -8.76
N VAL A 327 21.35 5.94 -9.72
CA VAL A 327 22.16 5.91 -10.94
C VAL A 327 21.89 7.16 -11.77
N GLY A 328 20.63 7.48 -12.04
CA GLY A 328 20.18 8.60 -12.87
C GLY A 328 20.72 9.92 -12.34
N ILE A 329 20.50 10.22 -11.05
CA ILE A 329 21.02 11.42 -10.37
C ILE A 329 22.53 11.58 -10.59
N CYS A 330 23.30 10.50 -10.37
CA CYS A 330 24.75 10.55 -10.50
C CYS A 330 25.18 10.79 -11.96
N PHE A 331 24.56 10.06 -12.89
CA PHE A 331 24.89 10.10 -14.31
C PHE A 331 24.53 11.44 -14.94
N TYR A 332 23.25 11.87 -14.85
CA TYR A 332 22.78 13.12 -15.47
C TYR A 332 23.56 14.32 -14.95
N LYS A 333 23.87 14.36 -13.65
CA LYS A 333 24.69 15.41 -13.08
C LYS A 333 26.12 15.41 -13.64
N LYS A 334 26.77 14.24 -13.73
CA LYS A 334 28.14 14.13 -14.26
C LYS A 334 28.23 14.54 -15.73
N ILE A 335 27.23 14.23 -16.52
CA ILE A 335 27.13 14.68 -17.91
C ILE A 335 26.88 16.20 -17.96
N ALA A 336 25.94 16.72 -17.17
CA ALA A 336 25.64 18.16 -17.10
C ALA A 336 26.84 19.01 -16.66
N GLU A 337 27.72 18.50 -15.80
CA GLU A 337 28.98 19.15 -15.41
C GLU A 337 29.95 19.35 -16.59
N LYS A 338 29.86 18.52 -17.63
CA LYS A 338 30.75 18.52 -18.80
C LYS A 338 30.15 19.16 -20.04
N ILE A 339 28.83 19.39 -20.06
CA ILE A 339 28.15 20.11 -21.13
C ILE A 339 28.24 21.63 -20.86
N PRO A 340 28.51 22.46 -21.87
CA PRO A 340 28.41 23.91 -21.76
C PRO A 340 27.05 24.37 -21.22
N ASN A 341 26.97 25.58 -20.68
CA ASN A 341 25.68 26.14 -20.30
C ASN A 341 24.79 26.29 -21.55
N GLY A 342 23.55 25.83 -21.46
CA GLY A 342 22.63 25.74 -22.58
C GLY A 342 21.38 24.93 -22.20
N LEU A 343 20.48 24.74 -23.15
CA LEU A 343 19.17 24.11 -22.92
C LEU A 343 19.30 22.64 -22.52
N ILE A 344 20.25 21.89 -23.09
CA ILE A 344 20.51 20.49 -22.75
C ILE A 344 20.96 20.34 -21.30
N LYS A 345 21.88 21.19 -20.85
CA LYS A 345 22.36 21.17 -19.45
C LYS A 345 21.22 21.46 -18.48
N SER A 346 20.41 22.48 -18.79
CA SER A 346 19.24 22.83 -17.99
C SER A 346 18.22 21.68 -17.93
N ALA A 347 17.98 21.00 -19.04
CA ALA A 347 17.09 19.85 -19.12
C ALA A 347 17.58 18.66 -18.29
N LEU A 348 18.88 18.35 -18.34
CA LEU A 348 19.46 17.29 -17.50
C LEU A 348 19.39 17.62 -16.01
N LEU A 349 19.65 18.88 -15.63
CA LEU A 349 19.53 19.32 -14.24
C LEU A 349 18.07 19.36 -13.77
N ASP A 350 17.12 19.61 -14.66
CA ASP A 350 15.69 19.45 -14.40
C ASP A 350 15.35 18.00 -14.05
N ILE A 351 15.81 17.04 -14.86
CA ILE A 351 15.63 15.60 -14.57
C ILE A 351 16.24 15.27 -13.21
N VAL A 352 17.49 15.69 -12.92
CA VAL A 352 18.13 15.44 -11.61
C VAL A 352 17.28 15.95 -10.44
N ARG A 353 16.62 17.10 -10.57
CA ARG A 353 15.73 17.62 -9.52
C ARG A 353 14.50 16.76 -9.30
N ASP A 354 13.92 16.24 -10.37
CA ASP A 354 12.74 15.36 -10.32
C ASP A 354 13.14 13.98 -9.73
N GLU A 355 14.28 13.44 -10.15
CA GLU A 355 14.88 12.20 -9.62
C GLU A 355 15.16 12.25 -8.11
N GLU A 356 15.63 13.39 -7.58
CA GLU A 356 15.79 13.58 -6.13
C GLU A 356 14.44 13.43 -5.38
N LYS A 357 13.33 13.85 -6.00
CA LYS A 357 11.98 13.66 -5.45
C LYS A 357 11.53 12.22 -5.56
N HIS A 358 11.84 11.54 -6.67
CA HIS A 358 11.57 10.11 -6.87
C HIS A 358 12.29 9.24 -5.86
N LEU A 359 13.57 9.52 -5.64
CA LEU A 359 14.39 8.87 -4.62
C LEU A 359 13.76 9.00 -3.23
N LYS A 360 13.27 10.20 -2.88
CA LYS A 360 12.59 10.43 -1.61
C LYS A 360 11.23 9.74 -1.54
N PHE A 361 10.44 9.75 -2.62
CA PHE A 361 9.16 9.07 -2.71
C PHE A 361 9.29 7.55 -2.49
N HIS A 362 10.26 6.92 -3.16
CA HIS A 362 10.58 5.50 -2.97
C HIS A 362 11.21 5.21 -1.61
N GLY A 363 12.08 6.09 -1.11
CA GLY A 363 12.68 5.94 0.22
C GLY A 363 11.64 6.02 1.34
N ASP A 364 10.66 6.93 1.25
CA ASP A 364 9.53 7.00 2.18
C ASP A 364 8.78 5.67 2.23
N PHE A 365 8.53 5.06 1.06
CA PHE A 365 7.87 3.76 0.96
C PHE A 365 8.60 2.65 1.74
N PHE A 366 9.93 2.58 1.61
CA PHE A 366 10.73 1.58 2.34
C PHE A 366 10.84 1.90 3.83
N ARG A 367 11.01 3.16 4.19
CA ARG A 367 11.11 3.62 5.59
C ARG A 367 9.90 3.20 6.44
N ILE A 368 8.71 3.25 5.86
CA ILE A 368 7.46 2.83 6.52
C ILE A 368 7.46 1.33 6.83
N ARG A 369 8.14 0.53 6.00
CA ARG A 369 8.03 -0.93 5.99
C ARG A 369 9.20 -1.63 6.65
N VAL A 370 10.38 -1.04 6.59
CA VAL A 370 11.61 -1.56 7.18
C VAL A 370 11.70 -1.05 8.63
N ARG A 371 11.03 -1.75 9.55
CA ARG A 371 10.90 -1.31 10.95
C ARG A 371 11.64 -2.20 11.95
N ASN A 372 11.64 -3.50 11.71
CA ASN A 372 12.21 -4.47 12.64
C ASN A 372 13.69 -4.68 12.34
N PHE A 373 14.46 -5.01 13.37
CA PHE A 373 15.91 -5.29 13.25
C PHE A 373 16.25 -6.25 12.10
N PHE A 374 15.54 -7.38 12.02
CA PHE A 374 15.77 -8.36 10.95
C PHE A 374 15.45 -7.80 9.55
N THR A 375 14.37 -7.03 9.42
CA THR A 375 14.03 -6.39 8.13
C THR A 375 15.03 -5.31 7.73
N LYS A 376 15.62 -4.60 8.70
CA LYS A 376 16.70 -3.63 8.45
C LYS A 376 17.94 -4.33 7.89
N ILE A 377 18.35 -5.45 8.49
CA ILE A 377 19.49 -6.25 8.01
C ILE A 377 19.24 -6.77 6.60
N VAL A 378 18.09 -7.40 6.35
CA VAL A 378 17.74 -7.93 5.03
C VAL A 378 17.71 -6.83 3.98
N PHE A 379 17.09 -5.68 4.31
CA PHE A 379 17.07 -4.53 3.41
C PHE A 379 18.49 -4.04 3.10
N LYS A 380 19.35 -3.86 4.12
CA LYS A 380 20.73 -3.40 3.96
C LYS A 380 21.55 -4.30 3.05
N ILE A 381 21.45 -5.63 3.21
CA ILE A 381 22.18 -6.59 2.37
C ILE A 381 21.68 -6.50 0.91
N LEU A 382 20.36 -6.58 0.71
CA LEU A 382 19.77 -6.55 -0.63
C LEU A 382 20.04 -5.20 -1.33
N TRP A 383 19.93 -4.09 -0.60
CA TRP A 383 20.19 -2.75 -1.11
C TRP A 383 21.62 -2.62 -1.60
N LYS A 384 22.61 -3.04 -0.80
CA LYS A 384 24.02 -3.01 -1.19
C LYS A 384 24.30 -3.82 -2.44
N LEU A 385 23.75 -5.03 -2.55
CA LEU A 385 23.93 -5.89 -3.73
C LEU A 385 23.33 -5.26 -4.99
N ILE A 386 22.08 -4.77 -4.90
CA ILE A 386 21.37 -4.19 -6.05
C ILE A 386 22.01 -2.86 -6.47
N ALA A 387 22.30 -1.98 -5.52
CA ALA A 387 22.93 -0.70 -5.81
C ALA A 387 24.34 -0.89 -6.41
N LEU A 388 25.12 -1.85 -5.90
CA LEU A 388 26.42 -2.17 -6.48
C LEU A 388 26.30 -2.70 -7.91
N ALA A 389 25.35 -3.60 -8.17
CA ALA A 389 25.10 -4.14 -9.51
C ALA A 389 24.67 -3.03 -10.49
N ALA A 390 23.75 -2.15 -10.07
CA ALA A 390 23.29 -1.01 -10.87
C ALA A 390 24.46 -0.05 -11.20
N CYS A 391 25.30 0.26 -10.23
CA CYS A 391 26.49 1.09 -10.42
C CYS A 391 27.48 0.48 -11.40
N ALA A 392 27.81 -0.80 -11.22
CA ALA A 392 28.74 -1.51 -12.08
C ALA A 392 28.23 -1.54 -13.53
N ALA A 393 26.94 -1.79 -13.71
CA ALA A 393 26.31 -1.84 -15.03
C ALA A 393 26.44 -0.50 -15.78
N VAL A 394 26.18 0.61 -15.10
CA VAL A 394 26.25 1.97 -15.67
C VAL A 394 27.70 2.37 -15.96
N ILE A 395 28.63 2.08 -15.05
CA ILE A 395 30.04 2.39 -15.29
C ILE A 395 30.56 1.62 -16.52
N LEU A 396 30.15 0.36 -16.68
CA LEU A 396 30.57 -0.46 -17.83
C LEU A 396 30.02 0.08 -19.15
N ASP A 397 28.74 0.47 -19.17
CA ASP A 397 28.10 1.04 -20.36
C ASP A 397 28.71 2.37 -20.77
N HIS A 398 28.89 3.25 -19.81
CA HIS A 398 29.26 4.63 -20.07
C HIS A 398 30.77 4.88 -19.97
N ARG A 399 31.59 3.83 -19.80
CA ARG A 399 33.06 3.94 -19.69
C ARG A 399 33.69 4.70 -20.86
N LYS A 400 33.16 4.52 -22.08
CA LYS A 400 33.67 5.17 -23.29
C LYS A 400 33.38 6.67 -23.23
N THR A 401 32.14 7.03 -22.92
CA THR A 401 31.71 8.42 -22.77
C THR A 401 32.43 9.11 -21.61
N PHE A 402 32.61 8.44 -20.48
CA PHE A 402 33.39 8.96 -19.36
C PHE A 402 34.85 9.21 -19.75
N LYS A 403 35.49 8.29 -20.49
CA LYS A 403 36.85 8.49 -21.02
C LYS A 403 36.93 9.71 -21.95
N VAL A 404 35.98 9.86 -22.88
CA VAL A 404 35.94 10.98 -23.83
C VAL A 404 35.75 12.33 -23.11
N LEU A 405 34.94 12.38 -22.06
CA LEU A 405 34.65 13.58 -21.28
C LEU A 405 35.65 13.84 -20.14
N GLY A 406 36.68 13.00 -19.97
CA GLY A 406 37.63 13.09 -18.87
C GLY A 406 36.99 12.91 -17.48
N ILE A 407 35.96 12.08 -17.38
CA ILE A 407 35.29 11.71 -16.13
C ILE A 407 35.94 10.42 -15.60
N SER A 408 36.39 10.44 -14.34
CA SER A 408 37.00 9.27 -13.71
C SER A 408 35.93 8.24 -13.27
N ASN A 409 36.01 7.02 -13.80
CA ASN A 409 35.14 5.90 -13.40
C ASN A 409 35.16 5.66 -11.88
N TRP A 410 36.34 5.79 -11.25
CA TRP A 410 36.50 5.57 -9.81
C TRP A 410 35.83 6.67 -8.97
N GLN A 411 35.97 7.94 -9.40
CA GLN A 411 35.29 9.04 -8.72
C GLN A 411 33.76 8.94 -8.87
N THR A 412 33.28 8.53 -10.06
CA THR A 412 31.85 8.25 -10.30
C THR A 412 31.36 7.11 -9.41
N PHE A 413 32.13 6.01 -9.31
CA PHE A 413 31.83 4.89 -8.40
C PHE A 413 31.71 5.35 -6.95
N LYS A 414 32.69 6.12 -6.44
CA LYS A 414 32.64 6.66 -5.07
C LYS A 414 31.40 7.52 -4.84
N LYS A 415 31.12 8.44 -5.77
CA LYS A 415 29.95 9.34 -5.63
C LYS A 415 28.63 8.56 -5.63
N PHE A 416 28.53 7.52 -6.48
CA PHE A 416 27.38 6.63 -6.45
C PHE A 416 27.22 5.94 -5.10
N GLN A 417 28.31 5.38 -4.55
CA GLN A 417 28.30 4.72 -3.24
C GLN A 417 27.90 5.69 -2.12
N ASP A 418 28.31 6.95 -2.19
CA ASP A 418 27.93 7.97 -1.21
C ASP A 418 26.42 8.28 -1.25
N ILE A 419 25.84 8.43 -2.45
CA ILE A 419 24.39 8.62 -2.61
C ILE A 419 23.64 7.38 -2.10
N SER A 420 24.10 6.18 -2.49
CA SER A 420 23.52 4.92 -2.06
C SER A 420 23.54 4.74 -0.54
N ARG A 421 24.62 5.13 0.14
CA ARG A 421 24.71 5.14 1.61
C ARG A 421 23.76 6.17 2.22
N SER A 422 23.66 7.37 1.65
CA SER A 422 22.71 8.37 2.15
C SER A 422 21.26 7.89 2.04
N VAL A 423 20.92 7.10 1.02
CA VAL A 423 19.61 6.47 0.86
C VAL A 423 19.40 5.37 1.90
N GLU A 424 20.41 4.54 2.15
CA GLU A 424 20.40 3.54 3.22
C GLU A 424 20.11 4.20 4.58
N ASP A 425 20.84 5.27 4.92
CA ASP A 425 20.69 6.01 6.17
C ASP A 425 19.30 6.67 6.29
N PHE A 426 18.79 7.25 5.20
CA PHE A 426 17.44 7.82 5.17
C PHE A 426 16.36 6.77 5.44
N ILE A 427 16.46 5.60 4.82
CA ILE A 427 15.47 4.54 4.93
C ILE A 427 15.52 3.86 6.29
N LEU A 428 16.72 3.55 6.78
CA LEU A 428 16.91 2.80 8.02
C LEU A 428 16.75 3.68 9.25
N ASP A 429 17.32 4.88 9.24
CA ASP A 429 17.51 5.69 10.44
C ASP A 429 16.75 7.02 10.38
N GLY A 430 16.08 7.31 9.25
CA GLY A 430 15.24 8.50 9.10
C GLY A 430 16.02 9.80 9.03
N ILE A 431 17.34 9.72 8.81
CA ILE A 431 18.25 10.85 8.65
C ILE A 431 17.88 11.59 7.36
N THR A 432 17.76 12.92 7.41
CA THR A 432 17.48 13.73 6.22
C THR A 432 18.50 13.43 5.12
N LEU A 433 18.03 13.13 3.91
CA LEU A 433 18.89 12.90 2.75
C LEU A 433 19.84 14.10 2.60
N LYS A 434 21.15 13.84 2.67
CA LYS A 434 22.18 14.87 2.58
C LYS A 434 22.43 15.22 1.11
N PHE A 435 21.46 15.86 0.47
CA PHE A 435 21.60 16.42 -0.88
C PHE A 435 22.38 17.74 -0.90
N ASN A 436 22.66 18.34 0.26
CA ASN A 436 23.37 19.62 0.37
C ASN A 436 24.79 19.63 -0.22
N ASN A 437 25.34 18.47 -0.63
CA ASN A 437 26.59 18.34 -1.40
C ASN A 437 26.37 17.84 -2.85
N ILE A 438 25.13 17.88 -3.34
CA ILE A 438 24.73 17.44 -4.68
C ILE A 438 24.31 18.64 -5.55
N LEU A 439 23.70 19.69 -5.02
CA LEU A 439 23.38 20.92 -5.78
C LEU A 439 24.24 22.15 -5.46
N SER A 440 25.01 22.14 -4.36
CA SER A 440 25.76 23.30 -3.83
C SER A 440 26.94 23.81 -4.69
N VAL A 441 27.05 23.37 -5.94
CA VAL A 441 27.99 23.94 -6.93
C VAL A 441 27.28 24.84 -7.95
N PHE A 442 25.93 24.83 -8.03
CA PHE A 442 25.18 25.57 -9.06
C PHE A 442 24.32 26.74 -8.54
N ASP A 443 23.96 26.78 -7.25
CA ASP A 443 23.18 27.90 -6.69
C ASP A 443 24.02 29.16 -6.40
N GLY A 444 25.32 29.15 -6.73
CA GLY A 444 26.16 30.34 -6.76
C GLY A 444 26.15 31.00 -8.14
N LYS A 445 25.29 32.01 -8.32
CA LYS A 445 25.14 32.91 -9.50
C LYS A 445 24.05 32.50 -10.52
N ILE A 446 22.79 32.68 -10.14
CA ILE A 446 21.79 33.25 -11.06
C ILE A 446 21.08 34.36 -10.30
N GLY A 447 21.67 35.56 -10.33
CA GLY A 447 20.93 36.78 -10.03
C GLY A 447 20.00 37.04 -11.20
N PHE A 448 18.69 36.99 -10.95
CA PHE A 448 17.73 37.65 -11.81
C PHE A 448 17.89 39.16 -11.59
N SER A 449 18.51 39.84 -12.54
CA SER A 449 18.24 41.26 -12.82
C SER A 449 16.99 41.37 -13.68
#